data_AF-A0A564Z1Y5-F1
#
_entry.id   AF-A0A564Z1Y5-F1
#
_cell.length_a   1.000
_cell.length_b   1.000
_cell.length_c   1.000
_cell.angle_alpha   90.00
_cell.angle_beta   90.00
_cell.angle_gamma   90.00
#
_symmetry.space_group_name_H-M   'P 1'
#
loop_
_entity.id
_entity.type
_entity.pdbx_description
1 polymer ?
#
loop_
_entity_poly.entity_id
_entity_poly.type
_entity_poly.pdbx_seq_one_letter_code
_entity_poly.pdbx_strand_id
1 'polypeptide(L)'
;MILIQCIDWNRSGREALIGETRVTINQLLRMRSSQPISLHLIHPKKARRKKSYVNSGVLLINEVSVEKVYSFIDYVQGGTELSCCIAIDFTASNGCPQVPGTLHFCTRDQLSKYAVALHAVGEIISDYDSDNLFPAYGFGARIPPDNLVSHNFPLNGHPENPFCQGIAGVMEAYRYALQTVTLH
;
A
#
# COMPACT_ATOMS: atom_id res chain seq x y z
N MET A 1 -1.07 18.36 -21.95
CA MET A 1 0.25 18.92 -22.33
C MET A 1 1.17 18.80 -21.14
N ILE A 2 2.38 18.31 -21.33
CA ILE A 2 3.44 18.22 -20.32
C ILE A 2 4.15 19.57 -20.26
N LEU A 3 4.39 20.07 -19.05
CA LEU A 3 5.20 21.26 -18.79
C LEU A 3 6.59 20.81 -18.36
N ILE A 4 7.63 21.31 -19.03
CA ILE A 4 9.02 21.08 -18.65
C ILE A 4 9.60 22.41 -18.21
N GLN A 5 10.17 22.45 -17.01
CA GLN A 5 10.78 23.65 -16.44
C GLN A 5 12.26 23.39 -16.17
N CYS A 6 13.10 24.32 -16.63
CA CYS A 6 14.51 24.35 -16.29
C CYS A 6 14.69 25.37 -15.17
N ILE A 7 15.21 24.91 -14.04
CA ILE A 7 15.32 25.68 -12.81
C ILE A 7 16.80 25.72 -12.41
N ASP A 8 17.28 26.90 -12.06
CA ASP A 8 18.58 27.11 -11.45
C ASP A 8 18.47 26.84 -9.95
N TRP A 9 19.10 25.75 -9.51
CA TRP A 9 19.07 25.31 -8.12
C TRP A 9 20.08 26.08 -7.27
N ASN A 10 19.65 26.51 -6.08
CA ASN A 10 20.48 27.25 -5.14
C ASN A 10 20.43 26.63 -3.74
N ARG A 11 21.60 26.51 -3.08
CA ARG A 11 21.71 26.04 -1.67
C ARG A 11 20.86 26.81 -0.67
N SER A 12 20.51 28.06 -0.97
CA SER A 12 19.67 28.92 -0.12
C SER A 12 18.17 28.57 -0.17
N GLY A 13 17.75 27.63 -1.05
CA GLY A 13 16.36 27.30 -1.30
C GLY A 13 15.61 28.30 -2.18
N ARG A 14 16.27 29.38 -2.63
CA ARG A 14 15.70 30.33 -3.60
C ARG A 14 16.06 29.92 -5.02
N GLU A 15 15.35 28.93 -5.51
CA GLU A 15 15.46 28.47 -6.89
C GLU A 15 14.93 29.53 -7.88
N ALA A 16 15.57 29.64 -9.04
CA ALA A 16 15.19 30.61 -10.06
C ALA A 16 14.82 29.91 -11.38
N LEU A 17 13.63 30.23 -11.91
CA LEU A 17 13.21 29.72 -13.22
C LEU A 17 14.15 30.26 -14.32
N ILE A 18 14.77 29.37 -15.07
CA ILE A 18 15.52 29.74 -16.29
C ILE A 18 14.53 29.91 -17.44
N GLY A 19 13.64 28.94 -17.64
CA GLY A 19 12.58 28.98 -18.65
C GLY A 19 11.73 27.71 -18.66
N GLU A 20 10.59 27.76 -19.34
CA GLU A 20 9.63 26.65 -19.47
C GLU A 20 9.26 26.37 -20.92
N THR A 21 8.87 25.13 -21.21
CA THR A 21 8.31 24.71 -22.50
C THR A 21 7.16 23.73 -22.28
N ARG A 22 6.24 23.66 -23.24
CA ARG A 22 5.11 22.73 -23.21
C ARG A 22 5.18 21.80 -24.42
N VAL A 23 5.01 20.51 -24.18
CA VAL A 23 5.07 19.48 -25.21
C VAL A 23 3.97 18.43 -24.97
N THR A 24 3.54 17.75 -26.01
CA THR A 24 2.63 16.60 -25.93
C THR A 24 3.41 15.30 -26.12
N ILE A 25 2.92 14.19 -25.58
CA ILE A 25 3.52 12.87 -25.82
C ILE A 25 3.58 12.59 -27.33
N ASN A 26 2.54 12.92 -28.09
CA ASN A 26 2.54 12.77 -29.55
C ASN A 26 3.65 13.55 -30.26
N GLN A 27 4.05 14.72 -29.75
CA GLN A 27 5.19 15.46 -30.30
C GLN A 27 6.53 14.78 -29.98
N LEU A 28 6.64 14.18 -28.78
CA LEU A 28 7.82 13.42 -28.38
C LEU A 28 7.96 12.12 -29.19
N LEU A 29 6.85 11.40 -29.42
CA LEU A 29 6.83 10.14 -30.16
C LEU A 29 6.99 10.29 -31.68
N ARG A 30 6.82 11.51 -32.23
CA ARG A 30 7.07 11.79 -33.66
C ARG A 30 8.55 11.88 -34.02
N MET A 31 9.45 11.69 -33.05
CA MET A 31 10.89 11.66 -33.28
C MET A 31 11.21 10.60 -34.35
N ARG A 32 11.76 11.05 -35.48
CA ARG A 32 12.40 10.13 -36.43
C ARG A 32 13.75 9.78 -35.82
N SER A 33 14.11 8.49 -35.81
CA SER A 33 15.18 7.88 -35.01
C SER A 33 16.62 8.41 -35.17
N SER A 34 16.84 9.62 -35.70
CA SER A 34 18.18 10.17 -35.95
C SER A 34 18.32 11.69 -35.73
N GLN A 35 17.29 12.41 -35.26
CA GLN A 35 17.45 13.83 -34.88
C GLN A 35 16.84 14.16 -33.51
N PRO A 36 17.61 14.79 -32.59
CA PRO A 36 17.09 15.26 -31.31
C PRO A 36 15.94 16.25 -31.47
N ILE A 37 14.97 16.21 -30.57
CA ILE A 37 13.92 17.24 -30.50
C ILE A 37 14.49 18.46 -29.77
N SER A 38 14.40 19.62 -30.41
CA SER A 38 14.85 20.89 -29.87
C SER A 38 13.65 21.72 -29.41
N LEU A 39 13.57 22.04 -28.13
CA LEU A 39 12.49 22.83 -27.52
C LEU A 39 13.06 24.11 -26.89
N HIS A 40 12.57 25.27 -27.33
CA HIS A 40 12.95 26.54 -26.73
C HIS A 40 12.40 26.69 -25.31
N LEU A 41 13.25 27.10 -24.37
CA LEU A 41 12.87 27.43 -22.99
C LEU A 41 12.52 28.91 -22.89
N ILE A 42 11.27 29.20 -22.53
CA ILE A 42 10.72 30.56 -22.47
C ILE A 42 10.55 30.97 -21.02
N HIS A 43 11.22 32.04 -20.59
CA HIS A 43 10.95 32.66 -19.30
C HIS A 43 9.78 33.65 -19.44
N PRO A 44 8.63 33.43 -18.76
CA PRO A 44 7.42 34.24 -18.97
C PRO A 44 7.63 35.74 -18.73
N LYS A 45 8.31 36.10 -17.63
CA LYS A 45 8.62 37.52 -17.31
C LYS A 45 9.57 38.18 -18.32
N LYS A 46 10.59 37.46 -18.84
CA LYS A 46 11.52 38.01 -19.83
C LYS A 46 10.82 38.21 -21.18
N ALA A 47 10.00 37.24 -21.60
CA ALA A 47 9.22 37.30 -22.83
C ALA A 47 8.22 38.47 -22.85
N ARG A 48 7.57 38.76 -21.72
CA ARG A 48 6.67 39.93 -21.60
C ARG A 48 7.39 41.27 -21.58
N ARG A 49 8.62 41.33 -21.05
CA ARG A 49 9.33 42.60 -20.79
C ARG A 49 10.30 43.01 -21.89
N LYS A 50 10.95 42.07 -22.57
CA LYS A 50 12.05 42.35 -23.51
C LYS A 50 11.59 42.05 -24.95
N LYS A 51 11.46 43.09 -25.80
CA LYS A 51 11.04 42.95 -27.21
C LYS A 51 11.98 42.07 -28.05
N SER A 52 13.28 42.05 -27.76
CA SER A 52 14.28 41.23 -28.45
C SER A 52 14.50 39.84 -27.84
N TYR A 53 13.68 39.43 -26.87
CA TYR A 53 13.83 38.13 -26.23
C TYR A 53 13.37 37.00 -27.14
N VAL A 54 14.25 36.04 -27.38
CA VAL A 54 13.97 34.84 -28.18
C VAL A 54 13.71 33.64 -27.27
N ASN A 55 14.70 33.25 -26.45
CA ASN A 55 14.59 32.18 -25.47
C ASN A 55 15.67 32.34 -24.37
N SER A 56 15.62 31.50 -23.32
CA SER A 56 16.62 31.44 -22.24
C SER A 56 17.50 30.19 -22.34
N GLY A 57 17.44 29.48 -23.47
CA GLY A 57 18.08 28.20 -23.68
C GLY A 57 17.23 27.28 -24.56
N VAL A 58 17.82 26.15 -24.93
CA VAL A 58 17.20 25.09 -25.74
C VAL A 58 17.35 23.78 -25.00
N LEU A 59 16.23 23.09 -24.78
CA LEU A 59 16.18 21.73 -24.27
C LEU A 59 16.29 20.76 -25.44
N LEU A 60 17.33 19.93 -25.43
CA LEU A 60 17.53 18.85 -26.39
C LEU A 60 17.07 17.53 -25.80
N ILE A 61 16.12 16.87 -26.46
CA ILE A 61 15.64 15.54 -26.11
C ILE A 61 16.31 14.57 -27.10
N ASN A 62 17.27 13.81 -26.59
CA ASN A 62 18.12 12.92 -27.39
C ASN A 62 17.45 11.58 -27.71
N GLU A 63 16.65 11.07 -26.78
CA GLU A 63 16.01 9.77 -26.87
C GLU A 63 14.62 9.81 -26.24
N VAL A 64 13.69 9.07 -26.83
CA VAL A 64 12.34 8.83 -26.30
C VAL A 64 12.04 7.35 -26.54
N SER A 65 12.00 6.57 -25.46
CA SER A 65 11.58 5.16 -25.50
C SER A 65 10.17 5.02 -24.93
N VAL A 66 9.43 4.02 -25.43
CA VAL A 66 8.18 3.57 -24.84
C VAL A 66 8.42 2.17 -24.31
N GLU A 67 8.36 2.04 -22.99
CA GLU A 67 8.57 0.78 -22.31
C GLU A 67 7.25 0.26 -21.77
N LYS A 68 7.02 -1.05 -21.95
CA LYS A 68 5.87 -1.71 -21.34
C LYS A 68 6.19 -1.95 -19.88
N VAL A 69 5.42 -1.31 -18.99
CA VAL A 69 5.46 -1.55 -17.55
C VAL A 69 4.19 -2.31 -17.18
N TYR A 70 4.35 -3.47 -16.53
CA TYR A 70 3.22 -4.26 -16.04
C TYR A 70 2.66 -3.63 -14.77
N SER A 71 1.35 -3.42 -14.77
CA SER A 71 0.59 -2.94 -13.63
C SER A 71 0.29 -4.08 -12.65
N PHE A 72 -0.13 -3.75 -11.44
CA PHE A 72 -0.65 -4.72 -10.47
C PHE A 72 -1.73 -5.65 -11.07
N ILE A 73 -2.64 -5.09 -11.88
CA ILE A 73 -3.73 -5.86 -12.51
C ILE A 73 -3.20 -6.86 -13.53
N ASP A 74 -2.12 -6.55 -14.25
CA ASP A 74 -1.53 -7.49 -15.20
C ASP A 74 -1.00 -8.75 -14.48
N TYR A 75 -0.46 -8.60 -13.27
CA TYR A 75 -0.02 -9.73 -12.45
C TYR A 75 -1.20 -10.57 -11.95
N VAL A 76 -2.25 -9.93 -11.44
CA VAL A 76 -3.47 -10.63 -10.97
C VAL A 76 -4.15 -11.37 -12.11
N GLN A 77 -4.31 -10.74 -13.29
CA GLN A 77 -4.84 -11.40 -14.49
C GLN A 77 -3.93 -12.51 -15.01
N GLY A 78 -2.63 -12.42 -14.75
CA GLY A 78 -1.64 -13.47 -15.02
C GLY A 78 -1.68 -14.65 -14.06
N GLY A 79 -2.61 -14.67 -13.08
CA GLY A 79 -2.75 -15.74 -12.09
C GLY A 79 -1.90 -15.55 -10.83
N THR A 80 -1.44 -14.32 -10.57
CA THR A 80 -0.78 -14.01 -9.28
C THR A 80 -1.84 -13.85 -8.19
N GLU A 81 -1.67 -14.58 -7.09
CA GLU A 81 -2.54 -14.54 -5.92
C GLU A 81 -1.86 -13.83 -4.74
N LEU A 82 -2.66 -13.28 -3.84
CA LEU A 82 -2.20 -12.65 -2.61
C LEU A 82 -2.54 -13.52 -1.40
N SER A 83 -1.55 -14.29 -0.92
CA SER A 83 -1.71 -15.05 0.32
C SER A 83 -1.64 -14.13 1.54
N CYS A 84 -2.67 -14.18 2.39
CA CYS A 84 -2.75 -13.38 3.61
C CYS A 84 -2.59 -14.26 4.86
N CYS A 85 -1.72 -13.86 5.78
CA CYS A 85 -1.59 -14.48 7.09
C CYS A 85 -2.04 -13.49 8.17
N ILE A 86 -2.84 -13.97 9.11
CA ILE A 86 -3.44 -13.15 10.17
C ILE A 86 -2.80 -13.49 11.51
N ALA A 87 -2.32 -12.47 12.22
CA ALA A 87 -1.79 -12.61 13.57
C ALA A 87 -2.43 -11.58 14.51
N ILE A 88 -3.00 -12.03 15.61
CA ILE A 88 -3.74 -11.20 16.57
C ILE A 88 -2.99 -11.17 17.91
N ASP A 89 -2.82 -9.97 18.46
CA ASP A 89 -2.21 -9.76 19.78
C ASP A 89 -3.22 -10.12 20.88
N PHE A 90 -2.82 -10.94 21.85
CA PHE A 90 -3.58 -11.30 23.05
C PHE A 90 -2.83 -10.91 24.34
N THR A 91 -1.92 -9.93 24.30
CA THR A 91 -1.27 -9.43 25.52
C THR A 91 -2.25 -8.73 26.45
N ALA A 92 -1.99 -8.78 27.76
CA ALA A 92 -2.81 -8.18 28.81
C ALA A 92 -2.94 -6.65 28.69
N SER A 93 -2.03 -6.00 27.95
CA SER A 93 -2.13 -4.57 27.62
C SER A 93 -3.43 -4.19 26.91
N ASN A 94 -4.07 -5.15 26.22
CA ASN A 94 -5.36 -4.98 25.55
C ASN A 94 -6.56 -4.89 26.51
N GLY A 95 -6.37 -5.24 27.78
CA GLY A 95 -7.41 -5.29 28.81
C GLY A 95 -8.31 -6.53 28.73
N CYS A 96 -9.12 -6.75 29.77
CA CYS A 96 -10.02 -7.91 29.85
C CYS A 96 -11.09 -7.86 28.72
N PRO A 97 -11.25 -8.92 27.91
CA PRO A 97 -12.25 -8.96 26.83
C PRO A 97 -13.70 -8.82 27.30
N GLN A 98 -13.99 -9.03 28.58
CA GLN A 98 -15.34 -8.89 29.16
C GLN A 98 -15.66 -7.45 29.58
N VAL A 99 -14.68 -6.56 29.62
CA VAL A 99 -14.84 -5.17 30.07
C VAL A 99 -15.16 -4.28 28.88
N PRO A 100 -16.30 -3.56 28.88
CA PRO A 100 -16.61 -2.61 27.82
C PRO A 100 -15.50 -1.58 27.60
N GLY A 101 -15.15 -1.34 26.33
CA GLY A 101 -14.14 -0.37 25.93
C GLY A 101 -12.71 -0.91 25.78
N THR A 102 -12.45 -2.17 26.16
CA THR A 102 -11.18 -2.85 25.85
C THR A 102 -11.09 -3.24 24.38
N LEU A 103 -9.90 -3.57 23.89
CA LEU A 103 -9.65 -3.76 22.45
C LEU A 103 -10.26 -5.07 21.92
N HIS A 104 -10.38 -6.09 22.77
CA HIS A 104 -11.03 -7.37 22.46
C HIS A 104 -12.52 -7.42 22.81
N PHE A 105 -13.06 -6.39 23.46
CA PHE A 105 -14.47 -6.39 23.87
C PHE A 105 -15.39 -6.53 22.66
N CYS A 106 -16.27 -7.53 22.71
CA CYS A 106 -17.31 -7.73 21.72
C CYS A 106 -18.61 -8.18 22.38
N THR A 107 -19.73 -7.87 21.73
CA THR A 107 -21.06 -8.33 22.10
C THR A 107 -21.74 -8.91 20.86
N ARG A 108 -23.03 -9.29 20.96
CA ARG A 108 -23.80 -9.72 19.79
C ARG A 108 -23.96 -8.60 18.75
N ASP A 109 -24.04 -7.35 19.21
CA ASP A 109 -24.33 -6.19 18.37
C ASP A 109 -23.09 -5.33 18.08
N GLN A 110 -21.96 -5.61 18.75
CA GLN A 110 -20.73 -4.83 18.63
C GLN A 110 -19.52 -5.74 18.41
N LEU A 111 -18.83 -5.52 17.30
CA LEU A 111 -17.53 -6.15 17.02
C LEU A 111 -16.41 -5.48 17.83
N SER A 112 -15.39 -6.27 18.18
CA SER A 112 -14.15 -5.73 18.76
C SER A 112 -13.37 -4.91 17.73
N LYS A 113 -12.41 -4.09 18.19
CA LYS A 113 -11.58 -3.31 17.26
C LYS A 113 -10.77 -4.20 16.32
N TYR A 114 -10.28 -5.33 16.84
CA TYR A 114 -9.61 -6.36 16.03
C TYR A 114 -10.55 -6.99 15.01
N ALA A 115 -11.78 -7.34 15.41
CA ALA A 115 -12.79 -7.90 14.50
C ALA A 115 -13.17 -6.93 13.37
N VAL A 116 -13.29 -5.63 13.67
CA VAL A 116 -13.54 -4.60 12.63
C VAL A 116 -12.38 -4.53 11.65
N ALA A 117 -11.13 -4.51 12.13
CA ALA A 117 -9.96 -4.47 11.26
C ALA A 117 -9.83 -5.73 10.41
N LEU A 118 -10.04 -6.91 11.01
CA LEU A 118 -10.02 -8.20 10.34
C LEU A 118 -11.06 -8.25 9.21
N HIS A 119 -12.29 -7.78 9.47
CA HIS A 119 -13.33 -7.73 8.44
C HIS A 119 -12.95 -6.76 7.31
N ALA A 120 -12.57 -5.53 7.65
CA ALA A 120 -12.30 -4.49 6.66
C ALA A 120 -11.13 -4.81 5.72
N VAL A 121 -10.06 -5.44 6.23
CA VAL A 121 -8.92 -5.84 5.42
C VAL A 121 -9.16 -7.20 4.76
N GLY A 122 -9.72 -8.14 5.53
CA GLY A 122 -9.93 -9.50 5.11
C GLY A 122 -10.86 -9.63 3.93
N GLU A 123 -11.98 -8.89 3.90
CA GLU A 123 -12.94 -8.96 2.80
C GLU A 123 -12.33 -8.49 1.47
N ILE A 124 -11.42 -7.53 1.52
CA ILE A 124 -10.76 -7.02 0.31
C ILE A 124 -9.71 -8.02 -0.17
N ILE A 125 -8.89 -8.55 0.76
CA ILE A 125 -7.79 -9.43 0.37
C ILE A 125 -8.30 -10.80 -0.10
N SER A 126 -9.44 -11.27 0.39
CA SER A 126 -10.02 -12.56 0.01
C SER A 126 -10.39 -12.66 -1.47
N ASP A 127 -10.65 -11.54 -2.15
CA ASP A 127 -10.93 -11.54 -3.59
C ASP A 127 -9.68 -11.85 -4.44
N TYR A 128 -8.49 -11.85 -3.83
CA TYR A 128 -7.21 -12.09 -4.48
C TYR A 128 -6.56 -13.43 -4.10
N ASP A 129 -7.27 -14.27 -3.34
CA ASP A 129 -6.81 -15.58 -2.88
C ASP A 129 -7.79 -16.67 -3.33
N SER A 130 -7.34 -17.62 -4.16
CA SER A 130 -8.26 -18.54 -4.84
C SER A 130 -8.83 -19.62 -3.92
N ASP A 131 -8.05 -20.07 -2.94
CA ASP A 131 -8.48 -21.11 -1.98
C ASP A 131 -9.22 -20.51 -0.76
N ASN A 132 -9.01 -19.20 -0.53
CA ASN A 132 -9.61 -18.45 0.56
C ASN A 132 -9.33 -19.12 1.93
N LEU A 133 -8.14 -19.71 2.09
CA LEU A 133 -7.66 -20.37 3.29
C LEU A 133 -6.62 -19.50 3.99
N PHE A 134 -6.99 -18.93 5.14
CA PHE A 134 -6.12 -18.03 5.87
C PHE A 134 -5.48 -18.73 7.06
N PRO A 135 -4.15 -18.85 7.13
CA PRO A 135 -3.49 -19.22 8.38
C PRO A 135 -3.70 -18.10 9.40
N ALA A 136 -4.21 -18.46 10.57
CA ALA A 136 -4.60 -17.50 11.60
C ALA A 136 -3.97 -17.85 12.95
N TYR A 137 -3.22 -16.89 13.50
CA TYR A 137 -2.43 -17.05 14.71
C TYR A 137 -2.75 -15.99 15.76
N GLY A 138 -2.49 -16.35 17.02
CA GLY A 138 -2.44 -15.43 18.15
C GLY A 138 -1.06 -15.41 18.78
N PHE A 139 -0.74 -14.35 19.51
CA PHE A 139 0.48 -14.26 20.31
C PHE A 139 0.26 -13.51 21.61
N GLY A 140 1.10 -13.76 22.62
CA GLY A 140 1.05 -13.03 23.88
C GLY A 140 -0.01 -13.52 24.85
N ALA A 141 -0.39 -14.79 24.80
CA ALA A 141 -1.36 -15.39 25.73
C ALA A 141 -0.83 -16.66 26.37
N ARG A 142 -1.40 -17.04 27.51
CA ARG A 142 -1.22 -18.33 28.15
C ARG A 142 -2.20 -19.34 27.56
N ILE A 143 -1.68 -20.47 27.11
CA ILE A 143 -2.46 -21.50 26.40
C ILE A 143 -2.70 -22.70 27.35
N PRO A 144 -3.95 -23.16 27.52
CA PRO A 144 -4.24 -24.40 28.23
C PRO A 144 -3.65 -25.63 27.52
N PRO A 145 -3.40 -26.75 28.23
CA PRO A 145 -3.60 -26.94 29.67
C PRO A 145 -2.44 -26.41 30.52
N ASP A 146 -1.25 -26.24 29.95
CA ASP A 146 -0.03 -25.96 30.71
C ASP A 146 0.06 -24.50 31.18
N ASN A 147 -0.78 -23.60 30.66
CA ASN A 147 -0.82 -22.16 30.98
C ASN A 147 0.53 -21.45 30.80
N LEU A 148 1.34 -21.99 29.90
CA LEU A 148 2.58 -21.37 29.45
C LEU A 148 2.26 -20.26 28.46
N VAL A 149 3.04 -19.19 28.55
CA VAL A 149 2.97 -18.08 27.61
C VAL A 149 3.42 -18.58 26.23
N SER A 150 2.57 -18.38 25.23
CA SER A 150 2.88 -18.61 23.83
C SER A 150 2.96 -17.29 23.09
N HIS A 151 4.02 -17.17 22.28
CA HIS A 151 4.21 -16.06 21.34
C HIS A 151 3.78 -16.41 19.92
N ASN A 152 3.25 -17.62 19.70
CA ASN A 152 2.63 -18.02 18.44
C ASN A 152 1.78 -19.27 18.68
N PHE A 153 0.47 -19.17 18.50
CA PHE A 153 -0.44 -20.30 18.59
C PHE A 153 -1.54 -20.20 17.53
N PRO A 154 -2.02 -21.32 16.97
CA PRO A 154 -3.11 -21.30 16.00
C PRO A 154 -4.41 -20.86 16.68
N LEU A 155 -5.13 -19.90 16.09
CA LEU A 155 -6.38 -19.41 16.68
C LEU A 155 -7.47 -20.49 16.73
N ASN A 156 -7.47 -21.40 15.76
CA ASN A 156 -8.44 -22.50 15.69
C ASN A 156 -8.12 -23.66 16.66
N GLY A 157 -7.01 -23.59 17.41
CA GLY A 157 -6.60 -24.62 18.35
C GLY A 157 -6.01 -25.89 17.73
N HIS A 158 -5.73 -25.90 16.42
CA HIS A 158 -5.16 -27.04 15.71
C HIS A 158 -3.70 -26.76 15.30
N PRO A 159 -2.68 -27.24 16.05
CA PRO A 159 -1.26 -27.01 15.77
C PRO A 159 -0.81 -27.44 14.37
N GLU A 160 -1.34 -28.57 13.89
CA GLU A 160 -0.98 -29.13 12.58
C GLU A 160 -1.70 -28.45 11.41
N ASN A 161 -2.78 -27.71 11.67
CA ASN A 161 -3.55 -27.05 10.63
C ASN A 161 -4.10 -25.69 11.11
N PRO A 162 -3.35 -24.59 10.95
CA PRO A 162 -3.75 -23.25 11.36
C PRO A 162 -4.70 -22.56 10.38
N PHE A 163 -5.05 -23.20 9.27
CA PHE A 163 -5.84 -22.58 8.20
C PHE A 163 -7.33 -22.51 8.59
N CYS A 164 -7.92 -21.36 8.31
CA CYS A 164 -9.32 -21.07 8.52
C CYS A 164 -9.97 -20.77 7.16
N GLN A 165 -11.16 -21.32 6.91
CA GLN A 165 -11.89 -21.08 5.67
C GLN A 165 -12.55 -19.69 5.69
N GLY A 166 -12.04 -18.80 4.85
CA GLY A 166 -12.53 -17.43 4.72
C GLY A 166 -12.36 -16.58 5.98
N ILE A 167 -12.66 -15.29 5.85
CA ILE A 167 -12.61 -14.35 6.99
C ILE A 167 -13.63 -14.71 8.07
N ALA A 168 -14.76 -15.29 7.69
CA ALA A 168 -15.74 -15.82 8.64
C ALA A 168 -15.14 -16.92 9.54
N GLY A 169 -14.35 -17.83 8.97
CA GLY A 169 -13.64 -18.86 9.74
C GLY A 169 -12.59 -18.27 10.67
N VAL A 170 -11.84 -17.26 10.22
CA VAL A 170 -10.86 -16.57 11.08
C VAL A 170 -11.55 -15.84 12.23
N MET A 171 -12.71 -15.23 11.98
CA MET A 171 -13.54 -14.57 13.00
C MET A 171 -14.07 -15.56 14.05
N GLU A 172 -14.44 -16.76 13.63
CA GLU A 172 -14.84 -17.84 14.54
C GLU A 172 -13.65 -18.32 15.39
N ALA A 173 -12.50 -18.58 14.76
CA ALA A 173 -11.27 -18.97 15.44
C ALA A 173 -10.81 -17.91 16.45
N TYR A 174 -10.92 -16.63 16.11
CA TYR A 174 -10.63 -15.52 17.03
C TYR A 174 -11.54 -15.52 18.27
N ARG A 175 -12.86 -15.75 18.08
CA ARG A 175 -13.81 -15.83 19.20
C ARG A 175 -13.52 -17.05 20.09
N TYR A 176 -13.21 -18.19 19.48
CA TYR A 176 -12.81 -19.41 20.20
C TYR A 176 -11.54 -19.18 21.03
N ALA A 177 -10.51 -18.58 20.43
CA ALA A 177 -9.26 -18.26 21.12
C ALA A 177 -9.52 -17.35 22.33
N LEU A 178 -10.32 -16.29 22.18
CA LEU A 178 -10.66 -15.37 23.29
C LEU A 178 -11.35 -16.04 24.48
N GLN A 179 -12.04 -17.16 24.27
CA GLN A 179 -12.71 -17.91 25.34
C GLN A 179 -11.80 -18.96 25.99
N THR A 180 -10.72 -19.33 25.30
CA THR A 180 -9.88 -20.48 25.68
C THR A 180 -8.55 -20.04 26.29
N VAL A 181 -7.94 -18.96 25.77
CA VAL A 181 -6.64 -18.49 26.21
C VAL A 181 -6.77 -17.42 27.29
N THR A 182 -5.74 -17.28 28.12
CA THR A 182 -5.66 -16.18 29.10
C THR A 182 -4.66 -15.14 28.59
N LEU A 183 -5.09 -13.88 28.45
CA LEU A 183 -4.21 -12.79 28.00
C LEU A 183 -3.03 -12.61 28.97
N HIS A 184 -1.80 -12.45 28.46
CA HIS A 184 -0.57 -12.34 29.28
C HIS A 184 0.03 -10.93 29.32
#